data_AF-A0A7C3QSB7-F1
#
_entry.id   AF-A0A7C3QSB7-F1
#
_cell.length_a   1.000
_cell.length_b   1.000
_cell.length_c   1.000
_cell.angle_alpha   90.00
_cell.angle_beta   90.00
_cell.angle_gamma   90.00
#
_symmetry.space_group_name_H-M   'P 1'
#
loop_
_entity.id
_entity.type
_entity.pdbx_description
1 polymer ?
#
loop_
_entity_poly.entity_id
_entity_poly.type
_entity_poly.pdbx_seq_one_letter_code
_entity_poly.pdbx_strand_id
1 'polypeptide(L)'
;QSKLCYDTSNFAANSGPAYDACKSVTLSGYSDWRLPTRYELAAIASGQTRTTFLKAYPDTPDDKYFWTSDTSTSSTDNAYAISFAESTFGNLTLFVKDSNPLYVRCVR
;
A
#
# COMPACT_ATOMS: atom_id res chain seq x y z
N GLN A 1 5.51 -17.32 23.79
CA GLN A 1 5.16 -18.22 22.67
C GLN A 1 4.18 -17.48 21.78
N SER A 2 4.71 -16.98 20.66
CA SER A 2 4.04 -16.13 19.67
C SER A 2 3.11 -16.98 18.80
N LYS A 3 1.81 -16.91 19.10
CA LYS A 3 0.76 -17.55 18.31
C LYS A 3 0.30 -16.56 17.25
N LEU A 4 1.01 -16.52 16.12
CA LEU A 4 0.52 -15.90 14.88
C LEU A 4 -0.56 -16.84 14.32
N CYS A 5 -1.77 -16.78 14.88
CA CYS A 5 -2.95 -17.42 14.32
C CYS A 5 -3.68 -16.38 13.48
N TYR A 6 -3.49 -16.41 12.17
CA TYR A 6 -4.36 -15.67 11.24
C TYR A 6 -5.64 -16.50 11.05
N ASP A 7 -6.76 -15.96 11.52
CA ASP A 7 -8.12 -16.45 11.26
C ASP A 7 -8.53 -16.02 9.84
N THR A 8 -8.92 -16.99 9.02
CA THR A 8 -9.24 -16.86 7.59
C THR A 8 -10.64 -16.30 7.32
N SER A 9 -11.13 -15.35 8.12
CA SER A 9 -12.50 -14.85 7.99
C SER A 9 -12.58 -13.32 7.87
N ASN A 10 -12.22 -12.83 6.67
CA ASN A 10 -12.68 -11.60 5.98
C ASN A 10 -11.52 -10.90 5.25
N PHE A 11 -11.14 -11.42 4.09
CA PHE A 11 -10.16 -10.82 3.19
C PHE A 11 -10.77 -9.67 2.36
N ALA A 12 -11.27 -8.65 3.05
CA ALA A 12 -11.56 -7.35 2.45
C ALA A 12 -10.36 -6.40 2.68
N ALA A 13 -10.46 -5.19 2.13
CA ALA A 13 -9.53 -4.05 2.19
C ALA A 13 -8.80 -3.72 3.53
N ASN A 14 -9.15 -4.45 4.59
CA ASN A 14 -8.90 -4.23 5.99
C ASN A 14 -8.33 -5.47 6.71
N SER A 15 -7.79 -6.44 5.98
CA SER A 15 -7.04 -7.56 6.55
C SER A 15 -5.96 -8.07 5.58
N GLY A 16 -4.79 -8.40 6.11
CA GLY A 16 -3.62 -8.84 5.36
C GLY A 16 -2.33 -8.16 5.85
N PRO A 17 -1.14 -8.69 5.48
CA PRO A 17 0.14 -8.24 6.02
C PRO A 17 0.39 -6.74 5.85
N ALA A 18 -0.04 -6.15 4.74
CA ALA A 18 0.10 -4.72 4.48
C ALA A 18 -0.80 -3.84 5.36
N TYR A 19 -2.03 -4.29 5.61
CA TYR A 19 -2.96 -3.60 6.51
C TYR A 19 -2.49 -3.70 7.96
N ASP A 20 -2.08 -4.89 8.39
CA ASP A 20 -1.56 -5.13 9.75
C ASP A 20 -0.28 -4.35 10.02
N ALA A 21 0.59 -4.23 9.00
CA ALA A 21 1.78 -3.40 9.08
C ALA A 21 1.42 -1.95 9.43
N CYS A 22 0.45 -1.34 8.75
CA CYS A 22 0.07 0.04 9.08
C CYS A 22 -0.65 0.17 10.41
N LYS A 23 -1.52 -0.78 10.76
CA LYS A 23 -2.31 -0.71 12.00
C LYS A 23 -1.48 -0.94 13.25
N SER A 24 -0.40 -1.71 13.16
CA SER A 24 0.50 -1.98 14.29
C SER A 24 1.58 -0.90 14.48
N VAL A 25 1.75 0.00 13.51
CA VAL A 25 2.74 1.07 13.57
C VAL A 25 2.30 2.15 14.55
N THR A 26 3.17 2.44 15.52
CA THR A 26 3.08 3.64 16.35
C THR A 26 4.27 4.53 16.03
N LEU A 27 4.02 5.65 15.38
CA LEU A 27 5.04 6.63 14.98
C LEU A 27 4.71 7.99 15.57
N SER A 28 5.70 8.61 16.21
CA SER A 28 5.60 9.96 16.78
C SER A 28 4.41 10.16 17.72
N GLY A 29 4.03 9.10 18.46
CA GLY A 29 2.90 9.13 19.40
C GLY A 29 1.52 8.88 18.78
N TYR A 30 1.44 8.64 17.47
CA TYR A 30 0.20 8.32 16.76
C TYR A 30 0.11 6.82 16.45
N SER A 31 -1.07 6.25 16.67
CA SER A 31 -1.39 4.82 16.48
C SER A 31 -2.58 4.58 15.54
N ASP A 32 -3.08 5.64 14.91
CA ASP A 32 -4.22 5.65 13.98
C ASP A 32 -3.78 5.60 12.52
N TRP A 33 -2.60 5.01 12.27
CA TRP A 33 -2.07 4.79 10.93
C TRP A 33 -2.89 3.72 10.21
N ARG A 34 -3.16 3.97 8.92
CA ARG A 34 -3.86 3.04 8.04
C ARG A 34 -3.18 2.92 6.69
N LEU A 35 -3.54 1.87 5.96
CA LEU A 35 -3.19 1.73 4.56
C LEU A 35 -4.02 2.74 3.73
N PRO A 36 -3.41 3.50 2.81
CA PRO A 36 -4.11 4.47 1.97
C PRO A 36 -4.94 3.78 0.88
N THR A 37 -5.98 4.46 0.44
CA THR A 37 -6.77 4.07 -0.72
C THR A 37 -5.99 4.31 -2.02
N ARG A 38 -6.41 3.64 -3.10
CA ARG A 38 -5.86 3.83 -4.44
C ARG A 38 -6.02 5.27 -4.93
N TYR A 39 -7.08 5.95 -4.52
CA TYR A 39 -7.34 7.34 -4.89
C TYR A 39 -6.39 8.30 -4.19
N GLU A 40 -6.10 8.07 -2.90
CA GLU A 40 -5.14 8.88 -2.15
C GLU A 40 -3.73 8.77 -2.75
N LEU A 41 -3.24 7.56 -3.02
CA LEU A 41 -1.92 7.41 -3.63
C LEU A 41 -1.88 7.89 -5.08
N ALA A 42 -2.93 7.67 -5.87
CA ALA A 42 -3.02 8.19 -7.23
C ALA A 42 -3.03 9.71 -7.25
N ALA A 43 -3.72 10.37 -6.30
CA ALA A 43 -3.72 11.81 -6.17
C ALA A 43 -2.33 12.37 -5.87
N ILE A 44 -1.50 11.64 -5.11
CA ILE A 44 -0.10 12.00 -4.88
C ILE A 44 0.70 11.93 -6.19
N ALA A 45 0.51 10.92 -7.03
CA ALA A 45 1.23 10.84 -8.31
C ALA A 45 0.67 11.81 -9.38
N SER A 46 -0.61 12.17 -9.28
CA SER A 46 -1.33 12.95 -10.28
C SER A 46 -0.75 14.36 -10.44
N GLY A 47 -0.54 14.77 -11.69
CA GLY A 47 -0.13 16.13 -12.02
C GLY A 47 1.32 16.48 -11.67
N GLN A 48 2.15 15.52 -11.29
CA GLN A 48 3.58 15.74 -11.06
C GLN A 48 4.45 14.65 -11.68
N THR A 49 5.73 14.97 -11.89
CA THR A 49 6.74 13.99 -12.30
C THR A 49 7.32 13.29 -11.09
N ARG A 50 7.94 12.13 -11.32
CA ARG A 50 8.72 11.43 -10.29
C ARG A 50 9.75 12.34 -9.62
N THR A 51 10.44 13.16 -10.41
CA THR A 51 11.45 14.09 -9.91
C THR A 51 10.87 15.09 -8.91
N THR A 52 9.67 15.62 -9.15
CA THR A 52 8.99 16.53 -8.20
C THR A 52 8.52 15.77 -6.97
N PHE A 53 7.96 14.58 -7.16
CA PHE A 53 7.53 13.71 -6.07
C PHE A 53 8.67 13.33 -5.11
N LEU A 54 9.86 13.02 -5.62
CA LEU A 54 11.04 12.68 -4.81
C LEU A 54 11.54 13.84 -3.95
N LYS A 55 11.20 15.10 -4.27
CA LYS A 55 11.52 16.23 -3.37
C LYS A 55 10.76 16.15 -2.05
N ALA A 56 9.53 15.63 -2.09
CA ALA A 56 8.72 15.41 -0.89
C ALA A 56 9.01 14.04 -0.25
N TYR A 57 9.38 13.04 -1.06
CA TYR A 57 9.55 11.66 -0.62
C TYR A 57 10.85 11.04 -1.15
N PRO A 58 12.03 11.53 -0.69
CA PRO A 58 13.33 11.19 -1.27
C PRO A 58 13.67 9.71 -1.15
N ASP A 59 13.24 9.05 -0.06
CA ASP A 59 13.54 7.64 0.21
C ASP A 59 12.56 6.67 -0.46
N THR A 60 11.87 7.08 -1.53
CA THR A 60 10.93 6.20 -2.23
C THR A 60 11.68 5.24 -3.17
N PRO A 61 11.64 3.92 -2.91
CA PRO A 61 12.27 2.92 -3.76
C PRO A 61 11.70 2.92 -5.19
N ASP A 62 12.51 2.43 -6.12
CA ASP A 62 12.24 2.46 -7.56
C ASP A 62 11.95 1.08 -8.17
N ASP A 63 11.86 0.02 -7.35
CA ASP A 63 11.86 -1.37 -7.83
C ASP A 63 10.51 -2.09 -7.70
N LYS A 64 9.56 -1.58 -6.89
CA LYS A 64 8.27 -2.25 -6.65
C LYS A 64 7.12 -1.26 -6.45
N TYR A 65 5.92 -1.82 -6.51
CA TYR A 65 4.66 -1.13 -6.26
C TYR A 65 4.39 -0.98 -4.76
N PHE A 66 3.41 -0.15 -4.44
CA PHE A 66 2.92 0.13 -3.10
C PHE A 66 1.47 -0.34 -2.98
N TRP A 67 1.21 -1.20 -1.98
CA TRP A 67 -0.14 -1.67 -1.69
C TRP A 67 -1.08 -0.52 -1.33
N THR A 68 -2.32 -0.63 -1.79
CA THR A 68 -3.45 0.19 -1.37
C THR A 68 -4.43 -0.65 -0.55
N SER A 69 -5.34 0.01 0.17
CA SER A 69 -6.43 -0.67 0.85
C SER A 69 -7.48 -1.23 -0.12
N ASP A 70 -7.55 -0.78 -1.37
CA ASP A 70 -8.65 -1.19 -2.26
C ASP A 70 -8.44 -2.60 -2.80
N THR A 71 -9.44 -3.46 -2.58
CA THR A 71 -9.53 -4.81 -3.15
C THR A 71 -10.22 -4.76 -4.51
N SER A 72 -9.88 -5.67 -5.44
CA SER A 72 -10.57 -5.76 -6.73
C SER A 72 -12.04 -6.11 -6.54
N THR A 73 -12.90 -5.52 -7.37
CA THR A 73 -14.34 -5.86 -7.41
C THR A 73 -14.59 -7.22 -8.08
N SER A 74 -13.66 -7.70 -8.89
CA SER A 74 -13.78 -8.97 -9.61
C SER A 74 -13.21 -10.17 -8.86
N SER A 75 -12.35 -9.95 -7.87
CA SER A 75 -11.71 -11.01 -7.07
C SER A 75 -11.19 -10.45 -5.76
N THR A 76 -11.55 -11.09 -4.64
CA THR A 76 -11.10 -10.70 -3.30
C THR A 76 -9.62 -11.00 -3.05
N ASP A 77 -9.01 -11.84 -3.88
CA ASP A 77 -7.62 -12.28 -3.76
C ASP A 77 -6.65 -11.22 -4.30
N ASN A 78 -7.16 -10.26 -5.08
CA ASN A 78 -6.38 -9.20 -5.68
C ASN A 78 -6.63 -7.85 -4.98
N ALA A 79 -5.56 -7.07 -4.79
CA ALA A 79 -5.66 -5.69 -4.36
C ALA A 79 -4.95 -4.75 -5.34
N TYR A 80 -5.34 -3.48 -5.32
CA TYR A 80 -4.70 -2.46 -6.12
C TYR A 80 -3.36 -2.07 -5.50
N ALA A 81 -2.38 -1.83 -6.35
CA ALA A 81 -1.09 -1.27 -5.99
C ALA A 81 -0.69 -0.20 -7.01
N ILE A 82 0.10 0.77 -6.57
CA ILE A 82 0.60 1.87 -7.41
C ILE A 82 2.11 1.89 -7.46
N SER A 83 2.69 2.18 -8.62
CA SER A 83 4.13 2.36 -8.77
C SER A 83 4.52 3.83 -8.65
N PHE A 84 5.59 4.07 -7.89
CA PHE A 84 6.30 5.36 -7.89
C PHE A 84 7.67 5.25 -8.57
N ALA A 85 7.92 4.14 -9.28
CA ALA A 85 9.15 3.92 -10.02
C ALA A 85 9.24 4.82 -11.25
N GLU A 86 10.45 5.11 -11.73
CA GLU A 86 10.68 6.03 -12.85
C GLU A 86 9.97 5.60 -14.13
N SER A 87 10.05 4.32 -14.46
CA SER A 87 9.48 3.76 -15.69
C SER A 87 7.95 3.61 -15.65
N THR A 88 7.33 3.63 -14.47
CA THR A 88 5.91 3.30 -14.27
C THR A 88 5.23 4.27 -13.30
N PHE A 89 5.72 5.50 -13.21
CA PHE A 89 5.27 6.47 -12.22
C PHE A 89 3.76 6.73 -12.33
N GLY A 90 3.03 6.50 -11.23
CA GLY A 90 1.58 6.64 -11.16
C GLY A 90 0.79 5.47 -11.75
N ASN A 91 1.45 4.40 -12.21
CA ASN A 91 0.76 3.23 -12.75
C ASN A 91 0.03 2.47 -11.64
N LEU A 92 -1.28 2.29 -11.81
CA LEU A 92 -2.13 1.49 -10.94
C LEU A 92 -2.36 0.11 -11.57
N THR A 93 -2.15 -0.96 -10.80
CA THR A 93 -2.37 -2.33 -11.26
C THR A 93 -2.89 -3.23 -10.12
N LEU A 94 -3.27 -4.47 -10.45
CA LEU A 94 -3.76 -5.47 -9.50
C LEU A 94 -2.68 -6.53 -9.23
N PHE A 95 -2.53 -6.91 -7.97
CA PHE A 95 -1.66 -8.02 -7.56
C PHE A 95 -2.38 -8.93 -6.57
N VAL A 96 -1.99 -10.22 -6.59
CA VAL A 96 -2.44 -11.21 -5.59
C VAL A 96 -1.83 -10.87 -4.24
N LYS A 97 -2.66 -10.78 -3.20
CA LYS A 97 -2.30 -10.30 -1.85
C LYS A 97 -1.19 -11.13 -1.18
N ASP A 98 -1.19 -12.45 -1.37
CA ASP A 98 -0.31 -13.37 -0.62
C ASP A 98 0.94 -13.82 -1.40
N SER A 99 1.11 -13.39 -2.65
CA SER A 99 2.22 -13.85 -3.51
C SER A 99 3.20 -12.75 -3.91
N ASN A 100 2.89 -11.49 -3.63
CA ASN A 100 3.66 -10.35 -4.11
C ASN A 100 4.17 -9.49 -2.93
N PRO A 101 5.45 -9.58 -2.56
CA PRO A 101 6.03 -8.71 -1.55
C PRO A 101 6.19 -7.30 -2.13
N LEU A 102 5.23 -6.42 -1.86
CA LEU A 102 5.22 -5.02 -2.28
C LEU A 102 5.43 -4.08 -1.08
N TYR A 103 5.71 -2.81 -1.36
CA TYR A 103 5.91 -1.81 -0.32
C TYR A 103 4.59 -1.34 0.28
N VAL A 104 4.70 -0.72 1.45
CA VAL A 104 3.59 -0.14 2.18
C VAL A 104 3.99 1.27 2.59
N ARG A 105 3.08 2.22 2.40
CA ARG A 105 3.21 3.60 2.87
C ARG A 105 1.94 3.96 3.64
N CYS A 106 2.03 4.08 4.95
CA CYS A 106 0.87 4.36 5.80
C CYS A 106 0.52 5.85 5.80
N VAL A 107 -0.76 6.14 5.98
CA VAL A 107 -1.30 7.50 6.09
C VAL A 107 -2.13 7.66 7.36
N ARG A 108 -2.35 8.90 7.76
CA ARG A 108 -3.20 9.33 8.87
C ARG A 108 -4.13 10.42 8.36
#